data_AF-A0A1M4YKQ1-F1
#
_entry.id   AF-A0A1M4YKQ1-F1
#
_cell.length_a   1.000
_cell.length_b   1.000
_cell.length_c   1.000
_cell.angle_alpha   90.00
_cell.angle_beta   90.00
_cell.angle_gamma   90.00
#
_symmetry.space_group_name_H-M   'P 1'
#
loop_
_entity.id
_entity.type
_entity.pdbx_description
1 polymer ?
#
loop_
_entity_poly.entity_id
_entity_poly.type
_entity_poly.pdbx_seq_one_letter_code
_entity_poly.pdbx_strand_id
1 'polypeptide(L)'
;MDVLSFVNSKDIREYLHEIDYKCDSMQAAWLVYQSADKTMEEKHAAYRWIIDNMPDCPMPKRRFAVARESLHAFLQEHMDFCEKHKAQIDRNQYLENLTDDEQDLYRDAFESRWYCFPTPFRKGDLVHLFWENPHKHRCCGGVFVLDNIANNEEDIKRCVHGDTSDMNAYGWFQDPDGTVYNEVMFNYMDLVKFKGELYGQERLLIAISNFVQGKLEFELLLQSQRTLMMRDYGESWMPNWYTDEGMELAGLSKLPKMTKRQKKANRLRRRREGRYYT
;
A
#
# COMPACT_ATOMS: atom_id res chain seq x y z
N MET A 1 -5.19 25.46 8.04
CA MET A 1 -4.58 24.53 7.07
C MET A 1 -5.39 23.25 7.07
N ASP A 2 -5.49 22.58 5.93
CA ASP A 2 -6.07 21.23 5.89
C ASP A 2 -4.97 20.20 6.16
N VAL A 3 -4.92 19.67 7.38
CA VAL A 3 -3.94 18.65 7.79
C VAL A 3 -4.18 17.32 7.06
N LEU A 4 -5.42 16.99 6.70
CA LEU A 4 -5.75 15.73 6.03
C LEU A 4 -5.20 15.69 4.60
N SER A 5 -4.85 16.84 4.01
CA SER A 5 -4.15 16.91 2.72
C SER A 5 -2.78 16.22 2.70
N PHE A 6 -2.20 15.90 3.86
CA PHE A 6 -0.96 15.13 4.03
C PHE A 6 -1.20 13.61 4.07
N VAL A 7 -2.44 13.14 4.10
CA VAL A 7 -2.75 11.70 3.97
C VAL A 7 -2.47 11.27 2.54
N ASN A 8 -1.58 10.29 2.39
CA ASN A 8 -1.15 9.70 1.13
C ASN A 8 -2.32 9.10 0.32
N SER A 9 -3.10 8.22 0.96
CA SER A 9 -4.27 7.60 0.33
C SER A 9 -5.37 8.62 0.07
N LYS A 10 -5.78 8.76 -1.21
CA LYS A 10 -6.93 9.57 -1.56
C LYS A 10 -8.23 9.07 -0.92
N ASP A 11 -8.42 7.75 -0.83
CA ASP A 11 -9.67 7.16 -0.36
C ASP A 11 -9.79 7.38 1.16
N ILE A 12 -8.69 7.20 1.92
CA ILE A 12 -8.67 7.51 3.35
C ILE A 12 -8.86 9.00 3.57
N ARG A 13 -8.16 9.86 2.81
CA ARG A 13 -8.30 11.32 2.93
C ARG A 13 -9.74 11.77 2.71
N GLU A 14 -10.37 11.35 1.61
CA GLU A 14 -11.78 11.65 1.32
C GLU A 14 -12.70 11.18 2.44
N TYR A 15 -12.47 9.98 2.98
CA TYR A 15 -13.27 9.44 4.09
C TYR A 15 -13.09 10.21 5.40
N LEU A 16 -11.86 10.59 5.75
CA LEU A 16 -11.59 11.39 6.95
C LEU A 16 -12.26 12.76 6.87
N HIS A 17 -12.33 13.37 5.68
CA HIS A 17 -13.13 14.57 5.46
C HIS A 17 -14.64 14.31 5.61
N GLU A 18 -15.15 13.21 5.05
CA GLU A 18 -16.57 12.85 5.10
C GLU A 18 -17.07 12.72 6.55
N ILE A 19 -16.26 12.15 7.44
CA ILE A 19 -16.60 11.96 8.85
C ILE A 19 -16.21 13.15 9.75
N ASP A 20 -15.76 14.26 9.16
CA ASP A 20 -15.23 15.44 9.86
C ASP A 20 -14.17 15.10 10.93
N TYR A 21 -13.25 14.20 10.60
CA TYR A 21 -12.23 13.72 11.52
C TYR A 21 -11.35 14.86 12.03
N LYS A 22 -11.18 14.96 13.35
CA LYS A 22 -10.33 15.96 14.00
C LYS A 22 -9.06 15.31 14.53
N CYS A 23 -7.93 15.66 13.93
CA CYS A 23 -6.62 15.27 14.44
C CYS A 23 -6.28 16.09 15.69
N ASP A 24 -5.70 15.43 16.70
CA ASP A 24 -4.90 16.13 17.71
C ASP A 24 -3.54 16.57 17.13
N SER A 25 -2.77 17.33 17.92
CA SER A 25 -1.47 17.89 17.50
C SER A 25 -0.46 16.81 17.11
N MET A 26 -0.46 15.68 17.83
CA MET A 26 0.45 14.57 17.57
C MET A 26 0.09 13.84 16.28
N GLN A 27 -1.19 13.55 16.05
CA GLN A 27 -1.69 12.95 14.83
C GLN A 27 -1.44 13.85 13.63
N ALA A 28 -1.66 15.16 13.78
CA ALA A 28 -1.39 16.13 12.73
C ALA A 28 0.09 16.15 12.33
N ALA A 29 0.99 16.22 13.30
CA ALA A 29 2.43 16.18 13.06
C ALA A 29 2.85 14.86 12.40
N TRP A 30 2.30 13.74 12.86
CA TRP A 30 2.61 12.42 12.31
C TRP A 30 2.14 12.25 10.85
N LEU A 31 0.97 12.78 10.50
CA LEU A 31 0.50 12.78 9.10
C LEU A 31 1.43 13.59 8.18
N VAL A 32 1.92 14.75 8.65
CA VAL A 32 2.90 15.56 7.91
C VAL A 32 4.21 14.80 7.71
N TYR A 33 4.69 14.09 8.73
CA TYR A 33 5.86 13.22 8.62
C TYR A 33 5.68 12.16 7.53
N GLN A 34 4.56 11.41 7.58
CA GLN A 34 4.27 10.27 6.70
C GLN A 34 3.97 10.63 5.24
N SER A 35 3.63 11.89 4.95
CA SER A 35 3.27 12.27 3.58
C SER A 35 4.46 12.08 2.64
N ALA A 36 4.28 11.32 1.56
CA ALA A 36 5.33 11.00 0.61
C ALA A 36 5.28 11.87 -0.65
N ASP A 37 4.18 12.61 -0.88
CA ASP A 37 4.02 13.52 -2.03
C ASP A 37 4.40 14.99 -1.72
N LYS A 38 4.67 15.34 -0.46
CA LYS A 38 4.97 16.71 -0.02
C LYS A 38 6.45 17.02 0.02
N THR A 39 6.81 18.24 -0.39
CA THR A 39 8.18 18.73 -0.27
C THR A 39 8.53 19.05 1.18
N MET A 40 9.83 19.18 1.47
CA MET A 40 10.30 19.58 2.79
C MET A 40 9.76 20.95 3.20
N GLU A 41 9.69 21.91 2.27
CA GLU A 41 9.13 23.24 2.52
C GLU A 41 7.65 23.19 2.90
N GLU A 42 6.86 22.33 2.23
CA GLU A 42 5.45 22.13 2.55
C GLU A 42 5.29 21.50 3.94
N LYS A 43 6.13 20.51 4.28
CA LYS A 43 6.15 19.91 5.63
C LYS A 43 6.54 20.93 6.70
N HIS A 44 7.58 21.74 6.48
CA HIS A 44 8.00 22.79 7.41
C HIS A 44 6.93 23.86 7.59
N ALA A 45 6.24 24.26 6.52
CA ALA A 45 5.10 25.17 6.61
C ALA A 45 3.97 24.58 7.46
N ALA A 46 3.70 23.28 7.31
CA ALA A 46 2.70 22.59 8.11
C ALA A 46 3.08 22.46 9.58
N TYR A 47 4.33 22.11 9.90
CA TYR A 47 4.80 22.07 11.28
C TYR A 47 4.73 23.44 11.97
N ARG A 48 5.11 24.53 11.28
CA ARG A 48 4.92 25.90 11.80
C ARG A 48 3.44 26.20 12.06
N TRP A 49 2.56 25.84 11.12
CA TRP A 49 1.13 26.02 11.32
C TRP A 49 0.61 25.23 12.53
N ILE A 50 1.07 23.99 12.74
CA ILE A 50 0.73 23.16 13.91
C ILE A 50 1.17 23.87 15.20
N ILE A 51 2.43 24.34 15.26
CA ILE A 51 2.96 25.08 16.42
C ILE A 51 2.11 26.32 16.74
N ASP A 52 1.68 27.06 15.71
CA ASP A 52 0.95 28.32 15.89
C ASP A 52 -0.55 28.13 16.19
N ASN A 53 -1.15 27.00 15.78
CA ASN A 53 -2.62 26.84 15.76
C ASN A 53 -3.15 25.64 16.53
N MET A 54 -2.29 24.72 16.97
CA MET A 54 -2.67 23.53 17.74
C MET A 54 -2.04 23.57 19.14
N PRO A 55 -2.66 22.94 20.15
CA PRO A 55 -2.09 22.94 21.50
C PRO A 55 -0.79 22.12 21.56
N ASP A 56 0.17 22.59 22.34
CA ASP A 56 1.37 21.81 22.64
C ASP A 56 1.02 20.60 23.52
N CYS A 57 1.81 19.54 23.41
CA CYS A 57 1.61 18.32 24.18
C CYS A 57 2.94 17.56 24.38
N PRO A 58 3.09 16.81 25.48
CA PRO A 58 4.27 15.99 25.70
C PRO A 58 4.30 14.80 24.75
N MET A 59 5.51 14.37 24.38
CA MET A 59 5.76 13.15 23.63
C MET A 59 6.27 12.07 24.59
N PRO A 60 5.43 11.10 25.00
CA PRO A 60 5.85 10.07 25.94
C PRO A 60 6.93 9.16 25.34
N LYS A 61 7.74 8.56 26.22
CA LYS A 61 8.77 7.57 25.84
C LYS A 61 8.15 6.43 25.02
N ARG A 62 8.83 6.01 23.97
CA ARG A 62 8.53 4.80 23.19
C ARG A 62 9.74 3.87 23.14
N ARG A 63 9.62 2.72 22.47
CA ARG A 63 10.67 1.70 22.39
C ARG A 63 11.99 2.27 21.86
N PHE A 64 11.93 3.08 20.80
CA PHE A 64 13.09 3.70 20.16
C PHE A 64 13.07 5.22 20.24
N ALA A 65 12.08 5.82 20.93
CA ALA A 65 11.99 7.27 21.05
C ALA A 65 12.12 7.75 22.50
N VAL A 66 12.88 8.83 22.69
CA VAL A 66 13.04 9.47 24.00
C VAL A 66 11.76 10.22 24.40
N ALA A 67 11.58 10.44 25.70
CA ALA A 67 10.51 11.28 26.19
C ALA A 67 10.86 12.75 25.95
N ARG A 68 9.88 13.55 25.53
CA ARG A 68 10.01 15.00 25.34
C ARG A 68 8.83 15.71 25.97
N GLU A 69 9.06 16.86 26.60
CA GLU A 69 8.01 17.62 27.28
C GLU A 69 7.13 18.43 26.32
N SER A 70 7.61 18.69 25.10
CA SER A 70 6.95 19.56 24.13
C SER A 70 7.09 19.01 22.71
N LEU A 71 5.95 18.78 22.05
CA LEU A 71 5.86 18.51 20.62
C LEU A 71 6.35 19.73 19.83
N HIS A 72 6.00 20.94 20.27
CA HIS A 72 6.35 22.15 19.54
C HIS A 72 7.87 22.37 19.49
N ALA A 73 8.57 22.13 20.61
CA ALA A 73 10.03 22.17 20.64
C ALA A 73 10.65 21.10 19.73
N PHE A 74 10.12 19.87 19.80
CA PHE A 74 10.57 18.79 18.91
C PHE A 74 10.39 19.13 17.43
N LEU A 75 9.26 19.70 17.04
CA LEU A 75 9.02 20.09 15.65
C LEU A 75 10.00 21.16 15.15
N GLN A 76 10.39 22.10 16.01
CA GLN A 76 11.43 23.10 15.67
C GLN A 76 12.79 22.43 15.46
N GLU A 77 13.23 21.59 16.40
CA GLU A 77 14.48 20.84 16.29
C GLU A 77 14.49 19.94 15.04
N HIS A 78 13.37 19.28 14.74
CA HIS A 78 13.23 18.41 13.58
C HIS A 78 13.36 19.18 12.26
N MET A 79 12.72 20.36 12.16
CA MET A 79 12.87 21.23 10.99
C MET A 79 14.31 21.72 10.82
N ASP A 80 14.96 22.17 11.91
CA ASP A 80 16.35 22.62 11.89
C ASP A 80 17.31 21.49 11.46
N PHE A 81 17.06 20.28 11.94
CA PHE A 81 17.81 19.09 11.53
C PHE A 81 17.62 18.81 10.03
N CYS A 82 16.39 18.87 9.53
CA CYS A 82 16.08 18.64 8.12
C CYS A 82 16.76 19.69 7.22
N GLU A 83 16.72 20.98 7.59
CA GLU A 83 17.43 22.03 6.85
C GLU A 83 18.95 21.82 6.85
N LYS A 84 19.52 21.48 8.01
CA LYS A 84 20.97 21.18 8.13
C LYS A 84 21.40 20.04 7.20
N HIS A 85 20.54 19.04 7.02
CA HIS A 85 20.84 17.83 6.21
C HIS A 85 20.14 17.81 4.85
N LYS A 86 19.55 18.91 4.41
CA LYS A 86 18.74 19.00 3.18
C LYS A 86 19.38 18.32 1.97
N ALA A 87 20.64 18.67 1.67
CA ALA A 87 21.35 18.11 0.52
C ALA A 87 21.62 16.60 0.60
N GLN A 88 21.60 16.01 1.80
CA GLN A 88 21.69 14.56 1.99
C GLN A 88 20.31 13.92 1.84
N ILE A 89 19.28 14.50 2.47
CA ILE A 89 17.88 14.04 2.39
C ILE A 89 17.41 14.03 0.93
N ASP A 90 17.72 15.07 0.16
CA ASP A 90 17.39 15.18 -1.26
C ASP A 90 18.02 14.05 -2.12
N ARG A 91 19.13 13.48 -1.66
CA ARG A 91 19.82 12.37 -2.33
C ARG A 91 19.31 11.01 -1.86
N ASN A 92 19.12 10.86 -0.55
CA ASN A 92 18.62 9.65 0.07
C ASN A 92 17.85 10.03 1.34
N GLN A 93 16.56 9.67 1.37
CA GLN A 93 15.70 9.91 2.52
C GLN A 93 16.13 9.08 3.75
N TYR A 94 16.94 8.04 3.57
CA TYR A 94 17.55 7.28 4.67
C TYR A 94 18.98 7.77 4.91
N LEU A 95 19.11 8.70 5.86
CA LEU A 95 20.42 9.16 6.31
C LEU A 95 21.14 8.04 7.07
N GLU A 96 22.41 7.85 6.78
CA GLU A 96 23.28 6.87 7.42
C GLU A 96 24.24 7.56 8.40
N ASN A 97 24.75 6.82 9.39
CA ASN A 97 25.72 7.30 10.38
C ASN A 97 25.22 8.44 11.29
N LEU A 98 23.92 8.48 11.58
CA LEU A 98 23.35 9.36 12.60
C LEU A 98 23.73 8.87 14.00
N THR A 99 23.92 9.80 14.93
CA THR A 99 23.91 9.48 16.36
C THR A 99 22.52 9.04 16.81
N ASP A 100 22.40 8.35 17.95
CA ASP A 100 21.11 7.92 18.49
C ASP A 100 20.12 9.10 18.65
N ASP A 101 20.60 10.26 19.11
CA ASP A 101 19.79 11.47 19.27
C ASP A 101 19.34 12.06 17.93
N GLU A 102 20.22 12.05 16.92
CA GLU A 102 19.88 12.50 15.56
C GLU A 102 18.90 11.52 14.88
N GLN A 103 19.04 10.23 15.14
CA GLN A 103 18.13 9.20 14.64
C GLN A 103 16.73 9.33 15.27
N ASP A 104 16.66 9.56 16.59
CA ASP A 104 15.40 9.90 17.28
C ASP A 104 14.75 11.14 16.66
N LEU A 105 15.53 12.22 16.52
CA LEU A 105 15.05 13.49 16.01
C LEU A 105 14.54 13.39 14.56
N TYR A 106 15.24 12.65 13.71
CA TYR A 106 14.90 12.53 12.30
C TYR A 106 13.73 11.57 12.06
N ARG A 107 13.68 10.45 12.79
CA ARG A 107 12.86 9.30 12.40
C ARG A 107 12.17 8.62 13.57
N ASP A 108 12.93 8.16 14.57
CA ASP A 108 12.38 7.22 15.54
C ASP A 108 11.30 7.87 16.44
N ALA A 109 11.34 9.19 16.63
CA ALA A 109 10.28 9.94 17.30
C ALA A 109 8.92 9.87 16.58
N PHE A 110 8.88 9.70 15.26
CA PHE A 110 7.62 9.47 14.53
C PHE A 110 7.38 7.98 14.25
N GLU A 111 8.40 7.23 13.85
CA GLU A 111 8.27 5.81 13.50
C GLU A 111 7.94 4.93 14.70
N SER A 112 8.33 5.30 15.91
CA SER A 112 7.95 4.57 17.13
C SER A 112 6.48 4.77 17.55
N ARG A 113 5.63 5.32 16.67
CA ARG A 113 4.25 5.71 17.00
C ARG A 113 3.30 5.23 15.91
N TRP A 114 2.20 4.64 16.37
CA TRP A 114 1.05 4.27 15.56
C TRP A 114 -0.19 4.97 16.10
N TYR A 115 -0.92 5.62 15.19
CA TYR A 115 -2.26 6.15 15.44
C TYR A 115 -3.29 5.38 14.61
N CYS A 116 -4.33 4.86 15.26
CA CYS A 116 -5.42 4.16 14.60
C CYS A 116 -6.37 5.16 13.91
N PHE A 117 -6.08 5.49 12.65
CA PHE A 117 -7.01 6.24 11.80
C PHE A 117 -8.14 5.34 11.28
N PRO A 118 -9.40 5.81 11.28
CA PRO A 118 -10.50 5.09 10.65
C PRO A 118 -10.31 5.09 9.12
N THR A 119 -10.75 4.02 8.45
CA THR A 119 -10.57 3.84 7.00
C THR A 119 -11.87 3.44 6.33
N PRO A 120 -12.07 3.75 5.03
CA PRO A 120 -13.28 3.38 4.28
C PRO A 120 -13.25 1.94 3.75
N PHE A 121 -12.20 1.18 4.06
CA PHE A 121 -11.99 -0.14 3.49
C PHE A 121 -12.81 -1.19 4.21
N ARG A 122 -13.23 -2.21 3.46
CA ARG A 122 -13.98 -3.35 3.97
C ARG A 122 -13.30 -4.64 3.54
N LYS A 123 -13.46 -5.69 4.34
CA LYS A 123 -13.07 -7.04 3.96
C LYS A 123 -13.63 -7.40 2.58
N GLY A 124 -12.75 -7.85 1.69
CA GLY A 124 -13.00 -8.14 0.29
C GLY A 124 -12.73 -7.00 -0.69
N ASP A 125 -12.50 -5.76 -0.23
CA ASP A 125 -12.10 -4.67 -1.11
C ASP A 125 -10.79 -5.02 -1.83
N LEU A 126 -10.71 -4.67 -3.12
CA LEU A 126 -9.44 -4.72 -3.84
C LEU A 126 -8.70 -3.41 -3.62
N VAL A 127 -7.46 -3.49 -3.16
CA VAL A 127 -6.63 -2.33 -2.81
C VAL A 127 -5.21 -2.50 -3.33
N HIS A 128 -4.48 -1.40 -3.44
CA HIS A 128 -3.05 -1.39 -3.76
C HIS A 128 -2.36 -0.15 -3.16
N LEU A 129 -1.04 -0.13 -3.13
CA LEU A 129 -0.26 1.05 -2.72
C LEU A 129 -0.43 2.21 -3.69
N PHE A 130 -0.58 3.44 -3.19
CA PHE A 130 -0.90 4.60 -4.02
C PHE A 130 0.16 4.94 -5.08
N TRP A 131 1.44 4.66 -4.81
CA TRP A 131 2.56 4.91 -5.72
C TRP A 131 2.88 3.72 -6.64
N GLU A 132 2.33 2.54 -6.36
CA GLU A 132 2.67 1.33 -7.10
C GLU A 132 1.73 1.10 -8.29
N ASN A 133 2.29 0.56 -9.37
CA ASN A 133 1.46 0.02 -10.45
C ASN A 133 0.64 -1.18 -9.91
N PRO A 134 -0.70 -1.15 -9.97
CA PRO A 134 -1.55 -2.20 -9.39
C PRO A 134 -1.36 -3.57 -10.04
N HIS A 135 -0.80 -3.65 -11.26
CA HIS A 135 -0.51 -4.93 -11.94
C HIS A 135 0.95 -5.36 -11.79
N LYS A 136 1.66 -4.87 -10.76
CA LYS A 136 3.05 -5.24 -10.49
C LYS A 136 3.08 -6.46 -9.57
N HIS A 137 3.13 -7.64 -10.18
CA HIS A 137 3.19 -8.91 -9.46
C HIS A 137 4.60 -9.14 -8.89
N ARG A 138 4.74 -9.01 -7.57
CA ARG A 138 5.90 -9.38 -6.75
C ARG A 138 5.41 -9.72 -5.34
N CYS A 139 6.31 -10.24 -4.49
CA CYS A 139 6.01 -10.40 -3.07
C CYS A 139 5.48 -9.08 -2.47
N CYS A 140 4.27 -9.12 -1.91
CA CYS A 140 3.56 -7.95 -1.33
C CYS A 140 3.40 -6.77 -2.30
N GLY A 141 3.26 -7.02 -3.61
CA GLY A 141 3.10 -5.99 -4.63
C GLY A 141 1.84 -6.13 -5.46
N GLY A 142 1.39 -5.00 -6.01
CA GLY A 142 0.22 -4.93 -6.87
C GLY A 142 -1.11 -4.96 -6.10
N VAL A 143 -2.18 -5.24 -6.84
CA VAL A 143 -3.53 -5.31 -6.30
C VAL A 143 -3.71 -6.59 -5.50
N PHE A 144 -4.33 -6.46 -4.33
CA PHE A 144 -4.64 -7.59 -3.45
C PHE A 144 -6.04 -7.45 -2.88
N VAL A 145 -6.58 -8.57 -2.40
CA VAL A 145 -7.89 -8.60 -1.73
C VAL A 145 -7.66 -8.38 -0.24
N LEU A 146 -8.21 -7.30 0.29
CA LEU A 146 -8.14 -7.00 1.70
C LEU A 146 -8.94 -8.01 2.52
N ASP A 147 -8.35 -8.55 3.58
CA ASP A 147 -9.03 -9.42 4.54
C ASP A 147 -9.24 -8.70 5.88
N ASN A 148 -8.21 -8.00 6.38
CA ASN A 148 -8.28 -7.27 7.65
C ASN A 148 -7.36 -6.03 7.65
N ILE A 149 -7.62 -5.07 8.53
CA ILE A 149 -6.75 -3.89 8.78
C ILE A 149 -6.60 -3.71 10.28
N ALA A 150 -5.39 -3.31 10.69
CA ALA A 150 -5.07 -2.90 12.05
C ALA A 150 -5.67 -1.51 12.35
N ASN A 151 -7.00 -1.41 12.48
CA ASN A 151 -7.68 -0.18 12.85
C ASN A 151 -9.00 -0.40 13.62
N ASN A 152 -9.15 -1.56 14.28
CA ASN A 152 -10.33 -1.87 15.09
C ASN A 152 -10.16 -1.45 16.57
N GLU A 153 -11.17 -1.70 17.41
CA GLU A 153 -11.14 -1.34 18.83
C GLU A 153 -10.03 -2.03 19.64
N GLU A 154 -9.65 -3.25 19.28
CA GLU A 154 -8.52 -3.94 19.91
C GLU A 154 -7.19 -3.28 19.51
N ASP A 155 -7.09 -2.86 18.25
CA ASP A 155 -5.92 -2.15 17.74
C ASP A 155 -5.75 -0.78 18.39
N ILE A 156 -6.84 -0.05 18.67
CA ILE A 156 -6.80 1.21 19.43
C ILE A 156 -6.17 0.99 20.82
N LYS A 157 -6.43 -0.16 21.45
CA LYS A 157 -5.80 -0.50 22.74
C LYS A 157 -4.33 -0.87 22.58
N ARG A 158 -3.96 -1.51 21.47
CA ARG A 158 -2.59 -1.95 21.17
C ARG A 158 -1.70 -0.82 20.67
N CYS A 159 -2.23 0.15 19.93
CA CYS A 159 -1.43 1.21 19.31
C CYS A 159 -0.70 2.09 20.33
N VAL A 160 -1.19 2.13 21.57
CA VAL A 160 -0.49 2.77 22.70
C VAL A 160 0.87 2.12 22.98
N HIS A 161 1.12 0.89 22.54
CA HIS A 161 2.39 0.18 22.69
C HIS A 161 3.04 -0.20 21.36
N GLY A 162 2.39 0.09 20.24
CA GLY A 162 2.87 -0.23 18.91
C GLY A 162 3.59 0.91 18.21
N ASP A 163 4.17 0.58 17.07
CA ASP A 163 4.90 1.49 16.20
C ASP A 163 4.45 1.37 14.73
N THR A 164 5.10 2.06 13.80
CA THR A 164 4.70 2.03 12.39
C THR A 164 4.76 0.64 11.76
N SER A 165 5.53 -0.30 12.30
CA SER A 165 5.58 -1.69 11.83
C SER A 165 4.33 -2.50 12.18
N ASP A 166 3.53 -2.02 13.14
CA ASP A 166 2.25 -2.62 13.52
C ASP A 166 1.07 -2.13 12.65
N MET A 167 1.29 -1.11 11.81
CA MET A 167 0.26 -0.47 10.98
C MET A 167 -0.14 -1.29 9.75
N ASN A 168 -0.63 -2.50 9.99
CA ASN A 168 -0.73 -3.54 8.98
C ASN A 168 -2.11 -3.63 8.34
N ALA A 169 -2.12 -3.98 7.05
CA ALA A 169 -3.23 -4.57 6.37
C ALA A 169 -2.90 -6.03 6.03
N TYR A 170 -3.90 -6.90 6.05
CA TYR A 170 -3.75 -8.32 5.77
C TYR A 170 -4.62 -8.66 4.58
N GLY A 171 -4.12 -9.50 3.68
CA GLY A 171 -4.88 -9.85 2.50
C GLY A 171 -4.26 -10.89 1.61
N TRP A 172 -4.94 -11.12 0.49
CA TRP A 172 -4.62 -12.16 -0.48
C TRP A 172 -4.01 -11.56 -1.73
N PHE A 173 -2.75 -11.89 -1.96
CA PHE A 173 -1.96 -11.46 -3.11
C PHE A 173 -1.94 -12.56 -4.18
N GLN A 174 -1.51 -12.17 -5.39
CA GLN A 174 -1.24 -13.13 -6.46
C GLN A 174 0.14 -12.88 -7.07
N ASP A 175 0.94 -13.93 -7.12
CA ASP A 175 2.24 -13.97 -7.79
C ASP A 175 2.12 -13.99 -9.32
N PRO A 176 3.19 -13.68 -10.07
CA PRO A 176 3.15 -13.66 -11.54
C PRO A 176 2.72 -14.99 -12.18
N ASP A 177 2.98 -16.11 -11.50
CA ASP A 177 2.58 -17.44 -11.94
C ASP A 177 1.11 -17.76 -11.63
N GLY A 178 0.39 -16.89 -10.92
CA GLY A 178 -0.99 -17.07 -10.52
C GLY A 178 -1.19 -17.73 -9.16
N THR A 179 -0.10 -18.10 -8.46
CA THR A 179 -0.14 -18.59 -7.08
C THR A 179 -0.70 -17.52 -6.16
N VAL A 180 -1.58 -17.92 -5.25
CA VAL A 180 -2.23 -17.02 -4.30
C VAL A 180 -1.70 -17.32 -2.90
N TYR A 181 -1.40 -16.28 -2.15
CA TYR A 181 -0.91 -16.37 -0.78
C TYR A 181 -1.51 -15.26 0.07
N ASN A 182 -1.56 -15.48 1.38
CA ASN A 182 -1.98 -14.49 2.36
C ASN A 182 -0.74 -13.88 3.01
N GLU A 183 -0.68 -12.56 3.10
CA GLU A 183 0.47 -11.86 3.67
C GLU A 183 0.09 -10.49 4.24
N VAL A 184 1.03 -9.90 4.97
CA VAL A 184 0.97 -8.57 5.57
C VAL A 184 1.46 -7.50 4.60
N MET A 185 0.69 -6.42 4.49
CA MET A 185 1.07 -5.16 3.87
C MET A 185 1.28 -4.12 4.96
N PHE A 186 2.50 -3.59 5.03
CA PHE A 186 2.83 -2.51 5.97
C PHE A 186 2.22 -1.17 5.55
N ASN A 187 1.94 -0.34 6.55
CA ASN A 187 1.35 0.98 6.46
C ASN A 187 0.03 1.05 5.65
N TYR A 188 -1.07 0.67 6.28
CA TYR A 188 -2.40 0.74 5.65
C TYR A 188 -2.80 2.17 5.20
N MET A 189 -2.13 3.23 5.68
CA MET A 189 -2.40 4.62 5.29
C MET A 189 -2.03 4.93 3.83
N ASP A 190 -1.28 4.03 3.19
CA ASP A 190 -0.83 4.17 1.81
C ASP A 190 -1.71 3.42 0.79
N LEU A 191 -2.73 2.72 1.27
CA LEU A 191 -3.63 1.92 0.43
C LEU A 191 -4.68 2.78 -0.26
N VAL A 192 -4.99 2.45 -1.52
CA VAL A 192 -6.09 3.05 -2.28
C VAL A 192 -6.98 1.97 -2.89
N LYS A 193 -8.27 2.27 -3.11
CA LYS A 193 -9.21 1.32 -3.71
C LYS A 193 -8.88 1.10 -5.19
N PHE A 194 -8.75 -0.16 -5.58
CA PHE A 194 -8.62 -0.54 -6.98
C PHE A 194 -9.99 -0.58 -7.65
N LYS A 195 -10.19 0.26 -8.68
CA LYS A 195 -11.39 0.30 -9.53
C LYS A 195 -11.10 -0.08 -10.98
N GLY A 196 -9.90 -0.57 -11.26
CA GLY A 196 -9.46 -0.95 -12.59
C GLY A 196 -9.99 -2.32 -13.03
N GLU A 197 -9.59 -2.72 -14.23
CA GLU A 197 -9.88 -4.07 -14.74
C GLU A 197 -8.76 -5.03 -14.35
N LEU A 198 -9.13 -6.24 -13.93
CA LEU A 198 -8.21 -7.36 -13.73
C LEU A 198 -8.17 -8.26 -14.97
N TYR A 199 -7.01 -8.86 -15.24
CA TYR A 199 -6.78 -9.59 -16.49
C TYR A 199 -6.13 -10.95 -16.29
N GLY A 200 -6.35 -11.87 -17.24
CA GLY A 200 -5.78 -13.22 -17.18
C GLY A 200 -6.10 -13.92 -15.85
N GLN A 201 -5.07 -14.50 -15.25
CA GLN A 201 -5.12 -15.12 -13.91
C GLN A 201 -5.42 -14.15 -12.76
N GLU A 202 -5.13 -12.85 -12.89
CA GLU A 202 -5.39 -11.82 -11.85
C GLU A 202 -6.89 -11.68 -11.53
N ARG A 203 -7.75 -12.06 -12.47
CA ARG A 203 -9.20 -12.16 -12.25
C ARG A 203 -9.58 -13.12 -11.13
N LEU A 204 -8.67 -14.00 -10.70
CA LEU A 204 -8.89 -14.86 -9.53
C LEU A 204 -9.12 -14.04 -8.26
N LEU A 205 -8.53 -12.84 -8.15
CA LEU A 205 -8.78 -11.92 -7.03
C LEU A 205 -10.26 -11.52 -6.92
N ILE A 206 -11.03 -11.54 -8.02
CA ILE A 206 -12.49 -11.33 -7.96
C ILE A 206 -13.16 -12.49 -7.22
N ALA A 207 -12.77 -13.74 -7.53
CA ALA A 207 -13.34 -14.91 -6.85
C ALA A 207 -12.93 -14.94 -5.37
N ILE A 208 -11.67 -14.62 -5.06
CA ILE A 208 -11.17 -14.51 -3.69
C ILE A 208 -11.92 -13.42 -2.92
N SER A 209 -12.07 -12.22 -3.52
CA SER A 209 -12.86 -11.12 -2.95
C SER A 209 -14.28 -11.55 -2.60
N ASN A 210 -14.97 -12.28 -3.48
CA ASN A 210 -16.32 -12.77 -3.19
C ASN A 210 -16.31 -13.90 -2.14
N PHE A 211 -15.31 -14.78 -2.15
CA PHE A 211 -15.16 -15.86 -1.18
C PHE A 211 -14.93 -15.31 0.24
N VAL A 212 -14.01 -14.37 0.44
CA VAL A 212 -13.75 -13.77 1.76
C VAL A 212 -14.95 -12.97 2.28
N GLN A 213 -15.81 -12.49 1.37
CA GLN A 213 -17.09 -11.84 1.71
C GLN A 213 -18.23 -12.84 1.96
N GLY A 214 -18.00 -14.15 1.87
CA GLY A 214 -19.05 -15.18 2.02
C GLY A 214 -20.08 -15.20 0.89
N LYS A 215 -19.76 -14.61 -0.27
CA LYS A 215 -20.64 -14.51 -1.45
C LYS A 215 -20.39 -15.61 -2.48
N LEU A 216 -19.38 -16.44 -2.26
CA LEU A 216 -18.94 -17.47 -3.20
C LEU A 216 -18.50 -18.71 -2.43
N GLU A 217 -19.02 -19.87 -2.82
CA GLU A 217 -18.73 -21.15 -2.19
C GLU A 217 -17.33 -21.66 -2.56
N PHE A 218 -16.75 -22.45 -1.65
CA PHE A 218 -15.39 -22.97 -1.78
C PHE A 218 -15.17 -23.75 -3.09
N GLU A 219 -16.13 -24.57 -3.51
CA GLU A 219 -16.05 -25.37 -4.73
C GLU A 219 -15.94 -24.47 -5.97
N LEU A 220 -16.69 -23.36 -6.00
CA LEU A 220 -16.63 -22.41 -7.11
C LEU A 220 -15.32 -21.63 -7.14
N LEU A 221 -14.70 -21.38 -5.98
CA LEU A 221 -13.37 -20.77 -5.89
C LEU A 221 -12.33 -21.68 -6.54
N LEU A 222 -12.32 -22.97 -6.18
CA LEU A 222 -11.40 -23.97 -6.75
C LEU A 222 -11.59 -24.12 -8.27
N GLN A 223 -12.85 -24.17 -8.73
CA GLN A 223 -13.16 -24.23 -10.16
C GLN A 223 -12.70 -22.96 -10.89
N SER A 224 -12.86 -21.79 -10.28
CA SER A 224 -12.40 -20.51 -10.83
C SER A 224 -10.89 -20.48 -10.98
N GLN A 225 -10.15 -20.87 -9.93
CA GLN A 225 -8.69 -20.98 -9.98
C GLN A 225 -8.25 -21.91 -11.10
N ARG A 226 -8.71 -23.16 -11.10
CA ARG A 226 -8.33 -24.15 -12.12
C ARG A 226 -8.61 -23.64 -13.54
N THR A 227 -9.78 -23.04 -13.77
CA THR A 227 -10.19 -22.57 -15.10
C THR A 227 -9.33 -21.40 -15.58
N LEU A 228 -9.08 -20.40 -14.71
CA LEU A 228 -8.27 -19.23 -15.07
C LEU A 228 -6.81 -19.60 -15.30
N MET A 229 -6.24 -20.46 -14.44
CA MET A 229 -4.87 -20.93 -14.58
C MET A 229 -4.67 -21.68 -15.91
N MET A 230 -5.53 -22.67 -16.19
CA MET A 230 -5.43 -23.48 -17.42
C MET A 230 -5.63 -22.67 -18.70
N ARG A 231 -6.50 -21.65 -18.68
CA ARG A 231 -6.72 -20.79 -19.85
C ARG A 231 -5.51 -19.91 -20.15
N ASP A 232 -4.93 -19.29 -19.14
CA ASP A 232 -3.81 -18.35 -19.34
C ASP A 232 -2.49 -19.10 -19.66
N TYR A 233 -2.26 -20.26 -19.02
CA TYR A 233 -1.16 -21.16 -19.40
C TYR A 233 -1.36 -21.75 -20.79
N GLY A 234 -2.57 -22.25 -21.07
CA GLY A 234 -2.89 -22.81 -22.39
C GLY A 234 -2.58 -21.83 -23.51
N GLU A 235 -2.88 -20.54 -23.34
CA GLU A 235 -2.54 -19.52 -24.33
C GLU A 235 -1.06 -19.12 -24.36
N SER A 236 -0.37 -19.04 -23.23
CA SER A 236 1.06 -18.70 -23.21
C SER A 236 1.93 -19.80 -23.81
N TRP A 237 1.51 -21.06 -23.68
CA TRP A 237 2.26 -22.23 -24.15
C TRP A 237 1.85 -22.66 -25.56
N MET A 238 0.93 -21.94 -26.22
CA MET A 238 0.59 -22.22 -27.62
C MET A 238 1.84 -22.12 -28.50
N PRO A 239 2.21 -23.20 -29.23
CA PRO A 239 3.32 -23.16 -30.16
C PRO A 239 3.09 -22.09 -31.24
N ASN A 240 4.10 -21.24 -31.48
CA ASN A 240 4.04 -20.12 -32.43
C ASN A 240 5.07 -20.22 -33.58
N TRP A 241 5.77 -21.35 -33.68
CA TRP A 241 6.89 -21.60 -34.59
C TRP A 241 6.58 -22.70 -35.62
N TYR A 242 5.34 -23.21 -35.62
CA TYR A 242 4.85 -24.21 -36.56
C TYR A 242 3.90 -23.58 -37.60
N THR A 243 3.77 -24.22 -38.75
CA THR A 243 2.82 -23.82 -39.80
C THR A 243 1.38 -24.03 -39.36
N ASP A 244 0.44 -23.29 -39.97
CA ASP A 244 -0.99 -23.45 -39.69
C ASP A 244 -1.46 -24.90 -39.98
N GLU A 245 -0.94 -25.54 -41.04
CA GLU A 245 -1.20 -26.96 -41.34
C GLU A 245 -0.67 -27.89 -40.23
N GLY A 246 0.54 -27.64 -39.72
CA GLY A 246 1.10 -28.42 -38.61
C GLY A 246 0.28 -28.27 -37.33
N MET A 247 -0.23 -27.06 -37.06
CA MET A 247 -1.12 -26.79 -35.93
C MET A 247 -2.48 -27.48 -36.10
N GLU A 248 -2.99 -27.59 -37.33
CA GLU A 248 -4.23 -28.33 -37.64
C GLU A 248 -4.06 -29.83 -37.43
N LEU A 249 -2.97 -30.43 -37.91
CA LEU A 249 -2.66 -31.85 -37.70
C LEU A 249 -2.50 -32.20 -36.21
N ALA A 250 -1.94 -31.29 -35.42
CA ALA A 250 -1.81 -31.44 -33.97
C ALA A 250 -3.13 -31.25 -33.19
N GLY A 251 -4.24 -30.91 -33.87
CA GLY A 251 -5.53 -30.65 -33.22
C GLY A 251 -5.61 -29.31 -32.47
N LEU A 252 -4.69 -28.37 -32.75
CA LEU A 252 -4.57 -27.09 -32.05
C LEU A 252 -5.30 -25.93 -32.73
N SER A 253 -5.86 -26.14 -33.94
CA SER A 253 -6.43 -25.08 -34.78
C SER A 253 -7.79 -24.53 -34.32
N LYS A 254 -8.54 -25.23 -33.45
CA LYS A 254 -9.92 -24.89 -33.04
C LYS A 254 -10.10 -24.58 -31.56
N LEU A 255 -9.02 -24.26 -30.84
CA LEU A 255 -9.11 -23.91 -29.43
C LEU A 255 -9.83 -22.56 -29.23
N PRO A 256 -10.60 -22.39 -28.13
CA PRO A 256 -11.20 -21.11 -27.78
C PRO A 256 -10.12 -20.04 -27.63
N LYS A 257 -10.10 -19.05 -28.53
CA LYS A 257 -9.14 -17.94 -28.49
C LYS A 257 -9.65 -16.84 -27.55
N MET A 258 -8.75 -16.22 -26.79
CA MET A 258 -9.06 -15.01 -26.05
C MET A 258 -9.50 -13.88 -26.99
N THR A 259 -10.40 -13.05 -26.47
CA THR A 259 -10.85 -11.83 -27.15
C THR A 259 -9.69 -10.85 -27.37
N LYS A 260 -9.81 -9.95 -28.35
CA LYS A 260 -8.80 -8.91 -28.61
C LYS A 260 -8.47 -8.06 -27.38
N ARG A 261 -9.48 -7.77 -26.53
CA ARG A 261 -9.33 -7.03 -25.26
C ARG A 261 -8.46 -7.81 -24.27
N GLN A 262 -8.77 -9.09 -24.06
CA GLN A 262 -7.99 -9.97 -23.19
C GLN A 262 -6.55 -10.13 -23.68
N LYS A 263 -6.33 -10.31 -24.99
CA LYS A 263 -4.97 -10.42 -25.56
C LYS A 263 -4.16 -9.14 -25.38
N LYS A 264 -4.78 -7.97 -25.60
CA LYS A 264 -4.16 -6.66 -25.35
C LYS A 264 -3.77 -6.51 -23.88
N ALA A 265 -4.64 -6.94 -22.97
CA ALA A 265 -4.40 -6.84 -21.55
C ALA A 265 -3.30 -7.79 -21.05
N ASN A 266 -3.32 -9.06 -21.45
CA ASN A 266 -2.23 -10.00 -21.16
C ASN A 266 -0.88 -9.51 -21.75
N ARG A 267 -0.90 -8.89 -22.94
CA ARG A 267 0.30 -8.26 -23.51
C ARG A 267 0.77 -7.05 -22.70
N LEU A 268 -0.14 -6.23 -22.16
CA LEU A 268 0.19 -5.11 -21.28
C LEU A 268 0.79 -5.60 -19.95
N ARG A 269 0.25 -6.68 -19.38
CA ARG A 269 0.82 -7.35 -18.20
C ARG A 269 2.25 -7.82 -18.48
N ARG A 270 2.45 -8.66 -19.51
CA ARG A 270 3.77 -9.21 -19.87
C ARG A 270 4.81 -8.16 -20.27
N ARG A 271 4.42 -7.09 -20.98
CA ARG A 271 5.32 -5.96 -21.32
C ARG A 271 5.75 -5.16 -20.10
N ARG A 272 4.97 -5.20 -19.01
CA ARG A 272 5.30 -4.53 -17.75
C ARG A 272 6.10 -5.43 -16.81
N GLU A 273 5.97 -6.75 -16.92
CA GLU A 273 6.84 -7.74 -16.26
C GLU A 273 8.25 -7.82 -16.89
N GLY A 274 8.36 -7.83 -18.22
CA GLY A 274 9.62 -8.03 -18.95
C GLY A 274 10.64 -6.88 -18.90
N ARG A 275 10.41 -5.85 -18.08
CA ARG A 275 11.36 -4.73 -17.86
C ARG A 275 12.24 -4.91 -16.60
N TYR A 276 12.13 -6.04 -15.91
CA TYR A 276 12.71 -6.22 -14.58
C TYR A 276 13.47 -7.55 -14.39
N TYR A 277 13.82 -8.23 -15.49
CA TYR A 277 14.78 -9.36 -15.50
C TYR A 277 16.07 -9.03 -16.27
N THR A 278 16.40 -7.74 -16.40
CA THR A 278 17.69 -7.23 -16.91
C THR A 278 18.22 -6.18 -15.97
#